data_AF-A0A5N5DYL9-F1
#
_entry.id   AF-A0A5N5DYL9-F1
#
_cell.length_a   1.000
_cell.length_b   1.000
_cell.length_c   1.000
_cell.angle_alpha   90.00
_cell.angle_beta   90.00
_cell.angle_gamma   90.00
#
_symmetry.space_group_name_H-M   'P 1'
#
loop_
_entity.id
_entity.type
_entity.pdbx_description
1 polymer ?
#
loop_
_entity_poly.entity_id
_entity_poly.type
_entity_poly.pdbx_seq_one_letter_code
_entity_poly.pdbx_strand_id
1 'polypeptide(L)'
;DSAIIEYVGGRATIHHSREYQVMTNSPIFDQQLAVNEYWKQINGTVMLPGTNRAADRFARASFYVDAIPQTDDPRSALASTFSVIRNVSVPLGISTPDEPNISSTRWRTVVDHKRALYFFESAMTPNTFWVDVASMDLGEGTPVRKLGLGPNESTVYSGDSTDQFERAEAFTFAGA
;
A
#
# COMPACT_ATOMS: atom_id res chain seq x y z
N ASP A 1 -13.25 7.13 2.60
CA ASP A 1 -13.95 7.11 1.31
C ASP A 1 -12.95 6.59 0.29
N SER A 2 -13.37 5.74 -0.64
CA SER A 2 -12.46 5.00 -1.51
C SER A 2 -13.03 4.90 -2.91
N ALA A 3 -12.20 5.14 -3.92
CA ALA A 3 -12.56 4.97 -5.31
C ALA A 3 -11.48 4.19 -6.07
N ILE A 4 -11.91 3.32 -6.98
CA ILE A 4 -11.06 2.49 -7.83
C ILE A 4 -11.48 2.77 -9.27
N ILE A 5 -10.51 3.08 -10.13
CA ILE A 5 -10.74 3.42 -11.53
C ILE A 5 -9.99 2.39 -12.39
N GLU A 6 -10.74 1.61 -13.17
CA GLU A 6 -10.21 0.60 -14.08
C GLU A 6 -10.62 0.91 -15.53
N TYR A 7 -9.78 0.54 -16.50
CA TYR A 7 -10.15 0.59 -17.92
C TYR A 7 -10.45 -0.83 -18.43
N VAL A 8 -11.73 -1.18 -18.51
CA VAL A 8 -12.19 -2.52 -18.91
C VAL A 8 -12.85 -2.44 -20.29
N GLY A 9 -12.30 -3.18 -21.26
CA GLY A 9 -12.77 -3.12 -22.65
C GLY A 9 -12.67 -1.72 -23.25
N GLY A 10 -11.62 -0.96 -22.91
CA GLY A 10 -11.38 0.40 -23.41
C GLY A 10 -12.26 1.49 -22.77
N ARG A 11 -13.02 1.19 -21.72
CA ARG A 11 -13.90 2.14 -21.04
C ARG A 11 -13.54 2.27 -19.56
N ALA A 12 -13.58 3.50 -19.05
CA ALA A 12 -13.43 3.75 -17.62
C ALA A 12 -14.62 3.15 -16.85
N THR A 13 -14.29 2.34 -15.85
CA THR A 13 -15.21 1.74 -14.88
C THR A 13 -14.79 2.24 -13.50
N ILE A 14 -15.74 2.76 -12.72
CA ILE A 14 -15.47 3.41 -11.45
C ILE A 14 -16.30 2.74 -10.36
N HIS A 15 -15.63 2.29 -9.31
CA HIS A 15 -16.24 1.81 -8.08
C HIS A 15 -15.94 2.81 -6.98
N HIS A 16 -16.97 3.36 -6.34
CA HIS A 16 -16.83 4.38 -5.30
C HIS A 16 -17.74 4.06 -4.10
N SER A 17 -17.14 3.73 -2.97
CA SER A 17 -17.84 3.48 -1.71
C SER A 17 -16.84 3.46 -0.56
N ARG A 18 -17.32 3.80 0.65
CA ARG A 18 -16.54 3.58 1.89
C ARG A 18 -16.36 2.10 2.23
N GLU A 19 -17.18 1.23 1.66
CA GLU A 19 -17.10 -0.23 1.84
C GLU A 19 -15.91 -0.82 1.07
N TYR A 20 -15.36 -0.13 0.08
CA TYR A 20 -14.21 -0.58 -0.71
C TYR A 20 -12.89 -0.25 -0.01
N GLN A 21 -12.63 -0.98 1.08
CA GLN A 21 -11.45 -0.78 1.92
C GLN A 21 -10.20 -1.51 1.41
N VAL A 22 -10.38 -2.55 0.58
CA VAL A 22 -9.30 -3.40 0.08
C VAL A 22 -9.37 -3.47 -1.44
N MET A 23 -8.20 -3.42 -2.07
CA MET A 23 -8.01 -3.63 -3.51
C MET A 23 -6.72 -4.43 -3.72
N THR A 24 -6.71 -5.28 -4.75
CA THR A 24 -5.49 -5.91 -5.29
C THR A 24 -5.36 -5.63 -6.78
N ASN A 25 -4.25 -6.06 -7.39
CA ASN A 25 -3.92 -5.74 -8.79
C ASN A 25 -4.62 -6.60 -9.84
N SER A 26 -5.26 -7.71 -9.45
CA SER A 26 -5.88 -8.66 -10.37
C SER A 26 -6.84 -9.57 -9.60
N PRO A 27 -7.93 -10.07 -10.21
CA PRO A 27 -8.52 -9.67 -11.49
C PRO A 27 -9.17 -8.27 -11.41
N ILE A 28 -10.09 -7.93 -12.34
CA ILE A 28 -10.88 -6.69 -12.24
C ILE A 28 -11.64 -6.62 -10.91
N PHE A 29 -11.92 -5.42 -10.42
CA PHE A 29 -12.41 -5.22 -9.06
C PHE A 29 -13.73 -5.95 -8.76
N ASP A 30 -14.68 -6.00 -9.70
CA ASP A 30 -15.93 -6.76 -9.55
C ASP A 30 -15.69 -8.25 -9.23
N GLN A 31 -14.68 -8.86 -9.87
CA GLN A 31 -14.32 -10.25 -9.63
C GLN A 31 -13.61 -10.42 -8.29
N GLN A 32 -12.81 -9.44 -7.86
CA GLN A 32 -12.20 -9.44 -6.52
C GLN A 32 -13.29 -9.45 -5.43
N LEU A 33 -14.32 -8.60 -5.59
CA LEU A 33 -15.48 -8.57 -4.67
C LEU A 33 -16.20 -9.93 -4.62
N ALA A 34 -16.47 -10.53 -5.78
CA ALA A 34 -17.14 -11.82 -5.87
C ALA A 34 -16.36 -12.96 -5.16
N VAL A 35 -15.03 -13.00 -5.30
CA VAL A 35 -14.19 -13.99 -4.61
C VAL A 35 -14.18 -13.76 -3.10
N ASN A 36 -14.21 -12.50 -2.66
CA ASN A 36 -14.23 -12.18 -1.24
C ASN A 36 -15.54 -12.61 -0.56
N GLU A 37 -16.67 -12.59 -1.26
CA GLU A 37 -17.96 -13.06 -0.70
C GLU A 37 -17.92 -14.54 -0.31
N TYR A 38 -17.17 -15.37 -1.02
CA TYR A 38 -16.94 -16.76 -0.59
C TYR A 38 -16.17 -16.83 0.73
N TRP A 39 -15.09 -16.06 0.86
CA TRP A 39 -14.25 -16.07 2.06
C TRP A 39 -14.96 -15.49 3.29
N LYS A 40 -15.89 -14.54 3.10
CA LYS A 40 -16.74 -14.02 4.19
C LYS A 40 -17.65 -15.08 4.82
N GLN A 41 -17.99 -16.15 4.09
CA GLN A 41 -18.80 -17.26 4.62
C GLN A 41 -17.99 -18.18 5.55
N ILE A 42 -16.66 -18.11 5.48
CA ILE A 42 -15.75 -18.89 6.30
C ILE A 42 -15.29 -18.00 7.47
N ASN A 43 -15.33 -18.53 8.70
CA ASN A 43 -14.75 -17.81 9.82
C ASN A 43 -13.23 -17.70 9.61
N GLY A 44 -12.72 -16.48 9.38
CA GLY A 44 -11.29 -16.23 9.12
C GLY A 44 -10.34 -16.62 10.25
N THR A 45 -10.86 -16.84 11.48
CA THR A 45 -10.08 -17.43 12.58
C THR A 45 -9.91 -18.95 12.47
N VAL A 46 -10.74 -19.61 11.66
CA VAL A 46 -10.68 -21.05 11.37
C VAL A 46 -9.81 -21.31 10.14
N MET A 47 -10.00 -20.54 9.07
CA MET A 47 -9.23 -20.69 7.83
C MET A 47 -9.14 -19.38 7.05
N LEU A 48 -7.95 -19.09 6.53
CA LEU A 48 -7.71 -18.08 5.52
C LEU A 48 -6.79 -18.65 4.44
N PRO A 49 -6.94 -18.20 3.18
CA PRO A 49 -6.08 -18.64 2.11
C PRO A 49 -4.67 -18.06 2.30
N GLY A 50 -3.66 -18.92 2.28
CA GLY A 50 -2.28 -18.57 2.66
C GLY A 50 -1.32 -18.32 1.50
N THR A 51 -1.75 -18.39 0.23
CA THR A 51 -0.83 -18.21 -0.90
C THR A 51 -0.59 -16.72 -1.22
N ASN A 52 0.23 -16.45 -2.24
CA ASN A 52 0.54 -15.09 -2.69
C ASN A 52 -0.42 -14.56 -3.78
N ARG A 53 -1.41 -15.37 -4.17
CA ARG A 53 -2.46 -14.99 -5.10
C ARG A 53 -3.13 -13.70 -4.68
N ALA A 54 -3.48 -12.87 -5.65
CA ALA A 54 -4.16 -11.61 -5.39
C ALA A 54 -5.48 -11.82 -4.63
N ALA A 55 -6.28 -12.83 -5.01
CA ALA A 55 -7.48 -13.24 -4.28
C ALA A 55 -7.21 -13.60 -2.80
N ASP A 56 -6.14 -14.38 -2.54
CA ASP A 56 -5.78 -14.78 -1.18
C ASP A 56 -5.36 -13.57 -0.33
N ARG A 57 -4.56 -12.68 -0.91
CA ARG A 57 -4.16 -11.42 -0.27
C ARG A 57 -5.37 -10.53 -0.01
N PHE A 58 -6.32 -10.46 -0.94
CA PHE A 58 -7.57 -9.71 -0.79
C PHE A 58 -8.38 -10.23 0.40
N ALA A 59 -8.58 -11.55 0.48
CA ALA A 59 -9.34 -12.18 1.56
C ALA A 59 -8.68 -11.95 2.93
N ARG A 60 -7.35 -12.13 3.03
CA ARG A 60 -6.60 -11.86 4.28
C ARG A 60 -6.67 -10.40 4.70
N ALA A 61 -6.44 -9.46 3.77
CA ALA A 61 -6.55 -8.04 4.07
C ALA A 61 -7.97 -7.66 4.51
N SER A 62 -8.99 -8.12 3.79
CA SER A 62 -10.40 -7.83 4.11
C SER A 62 -10.76 -8.32 5.50
N PHE A 63 -10.35 -9.55 5.85
CA PHE A 63 -10.57 -10.08 7.19
C PHE A 63 -9.83 -9.28 8.27
N TYR A 64 -8.53 -9.02 8.09
CA TYR A 64 -7.74 -8.39 9.16
C TYR A 64 -8.06 -6.92 9.36
N VAL A 65 -8.42 -6.16 8.31
CA VAL A 65 -8.81 -4.74 8.45
C VAL A 65 -10.01 -4.57 9.37
N ASP A 66 -10.97 -5.50 9.33
CA ASP A 66 -12.13 -5.51 10.23
C ASP A 66 -11.81 -6.11 11.61
N ALA A 67 -10.88 -7.08 11.67
CA ALA A 67 -10.55 -7.79 12.90
C ALA A 67 -9.59 -7.04 13.84
N ILE A 68 -8.78 -6.11 13.34
CA ILE A 68 -7.87 -5.31 14.19
C ILE A 68 -8.66 -4.36 15.10
N PRO A 69 -8.16 -4.08 16.32
CA PRO A 69 -8.82 -3.15 17.23
C PRO A 69 -9.00 -1.77 16.60
N GLN A 70 -10.24 -1.27 16.62
CA GLN A 70 -10.55 0.11 16.25
C GLN A 70 -10.10 1.02 17.39
N THR A 71 -9.12 1.88 17.12
CA THR A 71 -8.48 2.71 18.14
C THR A 71 -8.19 4.10 17.59
N ASP A 72 -8.29 5.10 18.46
CA ASP A 72 -7.86 6.46 18.19
C ASP A 72 -6.39 6.73 18.59
N ASP A 73 -5.72 5.77 19.24
CA ASP A 73 -4.29 5.81 19.51
C ASP A 73 -3.50 5.64 18.20
N PRO A 74 -2.80 6.69 17.73
CA PRO A 74 -2.14 6.63 16.43
C PRO A 74 -0.99 5.61 16.38
N ARG A 75 -0.36 5.29 17.52
CA ARG A 75 0.72 4.30 17.57
C ARG A 75 0.18 2.89 17.31
N SER A 76 -0.88 2.52 18.03
CA SER A 76 -1.55 1.23 17.86
C SER A 76 -2.17 1.08 16.47
N ALA A 77 -2.82 2.14 15.96
CA ALA A 77 -3.40 2.13 14.60
C ALA A 77 -2.33 1.91 13.52
N LEU A 78 -1.19 2.61 13.61
CA LEU A 78 -0.07 2.42 12.69
C LEU A 78 0.53 1.02 12.79
N ALA A 79 0.77 0.52 14.02
CA ALA A 79 1.34 -0.80 14.23
C ALA A 79 0.45 -1.91 13.63
N SER A 80 -0.87 -1.83 13.83
CA SER A 80 -1.84 -2.74 13.24
C SER A 80 -1.87 -2.63 11.72
N THR A 81 -1.88 -1.42 11.17
CA THR A 81 -1.89 -1.22 9.71
C THR A 81 -0.64 -1.81 9.06
N PHE A 82 0.54 -1.56 9.64
CA PHE A 82 1.80 -2.14 9.20
C PHE A 82 1.81 -3.67 9.28
N SER A 83 1.25 -4.26 10.35
CA SER A 83 1.22 -5.71 10.50
C SER A 83 0.35 -6.36 9.41
N VAL A 84 -0.79 -5.76 9.07
CA VAL A 84 -1.68 -6.24 7.99
C VAL A 84 -1.00 -6.12 6.62
N ILE A 85 -0.42 -4.97 6.27
CA ILE A 85 0.22 -4.81 4.95
C ILE A 85 1.47 -5.71 4.80
N ARG A 86 2.19 -5.98 5.89
CA ARG A 86 3.27 -6.98 5.91
C ARG A 86 2.73 -8.40 5.72
N ASN A 87 1.60 -8.76 6.33
CA ASN A 87 0.96 -10.08 6.16
C ASN A 87 0.54 -10.36 4.70
N VAL A 88 0.10 -9.34 3.98
CA VAL A 88 -0.29 -9.47 2.56
C VAL A 88 0.83 -9.10 1.58
N SER A 89 2.05 -8.86 2.07
CA SER A 89 3.22 -8.72 1.21
C SER A 89 3.66 -10.06 0.66
N VAL A 90 4.20 -10.06 -0.56
CA VAL A 90 4.79 -11.25 -1.19
C VAL A 90 6.26 -11.32 -0.79
N PRO A 91 6.74 -12.43 -0.22
CA PRO A 91 8.15 -12.60 0.12
C PRO A 91 9.13 -12.28 -1.02
N LEU A 92 10.34 -11.87 -0.64
CA LEU A 92 11.38 -11.52 -1.60
C LEU A 92 11.97 -12.78 -2.25
N GLY A 93 12.14 -12.75 -3.58
CA GLY A 93 12.82 -13.81 -4.34
C GLY A 93 11.92 -14.98 -4.73
N ILE A 94 10.65 -14.97 -4.34
CA ILE A 94 9.67 -15.94 -4.84
C ILE A 94 8.94 -15.36 -6.05
N SER A 95 8.88 -16.16 -7.10
CA SER A 95 7.99 -15.97 -8.25
C SER A 95 7.21 -17.25 -8.44
N THR A 96 5.98 -17.14 -8.91
CA THR A 96 5.19 -18.30 -9.30
C THR A 96 5.28 -18.38 -10.82
N PRO A 97 5.95 -19.39 -11.41
CA PRO A 97 6.19 -19.45 -12.85
C PRO A 97 4.93 -19.27 -13.71
N ASP A 98 3.80 -19.80 -13.23
CA ASP A 98 2.51 -19.77 -13.92
C ASP A 98 1.65 -18.53 -13.56
N GLU A 99 2.11 -17.67 -12.67
CA GLU A 99 1.38 -16.46 -12.23
C GLU A 99 2.27 -15.22 -12.33
N PRO A 100 2.49 -14.67 -13.55
CA PRO A 100 3.42 -13.55 -13.78
C PRO A 100 3.02 -12.26 -13.06
N ASN A 101 1.75 -12.17 -12.63
CA ASN A 101 1.24 -11.04 -11.85
C ASN A 101 1.59 -11.11 -10.36
N ILE A 102 2.21 -12.21 -9.90
CA ILE A 102 2.78 -12.32 -8.55
C ILE A 102 4.24 -11.89 -8.61
N SER A 103 4.52 -10.73 -8.04
CA SER A 103 5.87 -10.20 -7.88
C SER A 103 6.21 -10.00 -6.41
N SER A 104 7.48 -10.19 -6.04
CA SER A 104 7.98 -9.85 -4.71
C SER A 104 7.68 -8.40 -4.32
N THR A 105 7.23 -8.19 -3.08
CA THR A 105 7.05 -6.84 -2.54
C THR A 105 8.42 -6.18 -2.40
N ARG A 106 8.57 -4.97 -2.97
CA ARG A 106 9.81 -4.17 -2.89
C ARG A 106 9.81 -3.19 -1.73
N TRP A 107 8.66 -2.58 -1.46
CA TRP A 107 8.46 -1.61 -0.40
C TRP A 107 6.98 -1.54 -0.02
N ARG A 108 6.68 -0.85 1.08
CA ARG A 108 5.34 -0.60 1.61
C ARG A 108 5.20 0.86 2.00
N THR A 109 3.97 1.35 1.94
CA THR A 109 3.61 2.68 2.41
C THR A 109 2.40 2.60 3.32
N VAL A 110 2.36 3.45 4.34
CA VAL A 110 1.19 3.65 5.20
C VAL A 110 0.94 5.15 5.29
N VAL A 111 -0.28 5.59 5.07
CA VAL A 111 -0.64 7.01 5.08
C VAL A 111 -1.54 7.28 6.27
N ASP A 112 -1.09 8.12 7.19
CA ASP A 112 -1.94 8.65 8.25
C ASP A 112 -2.64 9.91 7.74
N HIS A 113 -3.87 9.74 7.28
CA HIS A 113 -4.67 10.84 6.73
C HIS A 113 -5.01 11.92 7.77
N LYS A 114 -5.07 11.59 9.06
CA LYS A 114 -5.46 12.56 10.11
C LYS A 114 -4.30 13.47 10.48
N ARG A 115 -3.08 12.93 10.51
CA ARG A 115 -1.85 13.66 10.83
C ARG A 115 -1.05 14.10 9.60
N ALA A 116 -1.50 13.71 8.41
CA ALA A 116 -0.79 13.92 7.14
C ALA A 116 0.65 13.39 7.14
N LEU A 117 0.84 12.18 7.69
CA LEU A 117 2.14 11.51 7.70
C LEU A 117 2.19 10.44 6.60
N TYR A 118 3.28 10.42 5.85
CA TYR A 118 3.55 9.42 4.82
C TYR A 118 4.69 8.51 5.26
N PHE A 119 4.38 7.27 5.62
CA PHE A 119 5.37 6.29 6.04
C PHE A 119 5.84 5.47 4.85
N PHE A 120 7.13 5.13 4.86
CA PHE A 120 7.77 4.27 3.88
C PHE A 120 8.56 3.16 4.58
N GLU A 121 8.49 1.94 4.06
CA GLU A 121 9.30 0.81 4.49
C GLU A 121 9.84 0.03 3.29
N SER A 122 11.16 -0.13 3.18
CA SER A 122 11.75 -1.03 2.18
C SER A 122 11.67 -2.49 2.62
N ALA A 123 11.45 -3.39 1.66
CA ALA A 123 11.62 -4.83 1.84
C ALA A 123 13.00 -5.32 1.36
N MET A 124 13.76 -4.44 0.68
CA MET A 124 15.11 -4.72 0.17
C MET A 124 16.19 -4.37 1.17
N THR A 125 15.97 -3.31 1.94
CA THR A 125 16.88 -2.78 2.95
C THR A 125 16.13 -2.60 4.27
N PRO A 126 16.71 -2.89 5.44
CA PRO A 126 16.11 -2.58 6.74
C PRO A 126 15.96 -1.07 6.97
N ASN A 127 14.95 -0.47 6.35
CA ASN A 127 14.78 0.97 6.23
C ASN A 127 13.31 1.31 6.43
N THR A 128 13.01 2.11 7.45
CA THR A 128 11.65 2.58 7.77
C THR A 128 11.73 4.00 8.31
N PHE A 129 10.97 4.89 7.69
CA PHE A 129 10.90 6.30 8.04
C PHE A 129 9.53 6.88 7.67
N TRP A 130 9.30 8.14 8.02
CA TRP A 130 8.13 8.88 7.57
C TRP A 130 8.47 10.30 7.15
N VAL A 131 7.52 10.92 6.48
CA VAL A 131 7.53 12.33 6.08
C VAL A 131 6.29 12.99 6.67
N ASP A 132 6.48 14.12 7.34
CA ASP A 132 5.41 14.98 7.82
C ASP A 132 5.03 15.97 6.73
N VAL A 133 4.02 15.60 5.93
CA VAL A 133 3.55 16.41 4.81
C VAL A 133 2.90 17.71 5.29
N ALA A 134 2.31 17.72 6.49
CA ALA A 134 1.70 18.94 7.05
C ALA A 134 2.74 20.00 7.41
N SER A 135 3.98 19.59 7.69
CA SER A 135 5.08 20.51 7.99
C SER A 135 5.77 21.09 6.74
N MET A 136 5.52 20.52 5.55
CA MET A 136 6.18 20.92 4.31
C MET A 136 5.59 22.22 3.75
N ASP A 137 6.45 23.10 3.23
CA ASP A 137 6.02 24.23 2.41
C ASP A 137 5.63 23.72 1.01
N LEU A 138 4.34 23.81 0.69
CA LEU A 138 3.73 23.39 -0.58
C LEU A 138 3.12 24.58 -1.33
N GLY A 139 3.54 25.80 -1.00
CA GLY A 139 3.08 27.02 -1.65
C GLY A 139 3.51 27.14 -3.12
N GLU A 140 2.82 28.02 -3.85
CA GLU A 140 3.22 28.37 -5.22
C GLU A 140 4.62 28.99 -5.22
N GLY A 141 5.49 28.52 -6.12
CA GLY A 141 6.87 28.98 -6.23
C GLY A 141 7.87 28.26 -5.31
N THR A 142 7.41 27.40 -4.40
CA THR A 142 8.31 26.59 -3.57
C THR A 142 9.07 25.59 -4.44
N PRO A 143 10.42 25.51 -4.34
CA PRO A 143 11.21 24.60 -5.16
C PRO A 143 10.83 23.13 -4.95
N VAL A 144 10.82 22.36 -6.05
CA VAL A 144 10.68 20.91 -6.00
C VAL A 144 11.82 20.31 -5.17
N ARG A 145 11.47 19.31 -4.35
CA ARG A 145 12.44 18.55 -3.57
C ARG A 145 12.28 17.05 -3.79
N LYS A 146 13.35 16.31 -3.54
CA LYS A 146 13.44 14.86 -3.70
C LYS A 146 14.17 14.25 -2.51
N LEU A 147 13.66 13.12 -2.02
CA LEU A 147 14.37 12.25 -1.09
C LEU A 147 15.05 11.12 -1.88
N GLY A 148 16.38 11.06 -1.83
CA GLY A 148 17.18 10.10 -2.60
C GLY A 148 17.31 8.75 -1.92
N LEU A 149 16.47 7.78 -2.27
CA LEU A 149 16.49 6.45 -1.62
C LEU A 149 17.69 5.56 -2.02
N GLY A 150 18.40 5.88 -3.10
CA GLY A 150 19.49 5.04 -3.62
C GLY A 150 19.00 3.76 -4.33
N PRO A 151 19.92 2.97 -4.92
CA PRO A 151 19.57 1.73 -5.59
C PRO A 151 18.97 0.71 -4.61
N ASN A 152 17.81 0.14 -4.94
CA ASN A 152 17.05 -0.77 -4.06
C ASN A 152 16.82 -0.18 -2.65
N GLU A 153 16.60 1.15 -2.59
CA GLU A 153 16.35 1.89 -1.35
C GLU A 153 17.44 1.70 -0.28
N SER A 154 18.69 1.56 -0.71
CA SER A 154 19.85 1.30 0.15
C SER A 154 20.26 2.48 1.03
N THR A 155 19.85 3.70 0.69
CA THR A 155 20.08 4.88 1.54
C THR A 155 19.14 4.80 2.74
N VAL A 156 19.69 4.52 3.92
CA VAL A 156 18.92 4.34 5.15
C VAL A 156 18.51 5.70 5.72
N TYR A 157 17.22 5.84 5.96
CA TYR A 157 16.62 6.92 6.71
C TYR A 157 15.98 6.35 7.98
N SER A 158 15.66 7.20 8.93
CA SER A 158 15.03 6.75 10.18
C SER A 158 14.24 7.87 10.80
N GLY A 159 13.11 7.54 11.41
CA GLY A 159 12.29 8.53 12.07
C GLY A 159 11.64 9.48 11.07
N ASP A 160 11.52 10.74 11.47
CA ASP A 160 11.11 11.83 10.60
C ASP A 160 12.25 12.18 9.64
N SER A 161 11.98 12.10 8.34
CA SER A 161 12.96 12.39 7.27
C SER A 161 12.56 13.59 6.42
N THR A 162 11.65 14.43 6.91
CA THR A 162 11.12 15.60 6.19
C THR A 162 12.22 16.59 5.81
N ASP A 163 13.16 16.85 6.72
CA ASP A 163 14.27 17.79 6.51
C ASP A 163 15.39 17.24 5.61
N GLN A 164 15.31 15.96 5.21
CA GLN A 164 16.31 15.30 4.38
C GLN A 164 16.00 15.38 2.88
N PHE A 165 14.91 16.08 2.52
CA PHE A 165 14.56 16.38 1.14
C PHE A 165 15.48 17.46 0.57
N GLU A 166 16.12 17.15 -0.54
CA GLU A 166 17.03 18.07 -1.25
C GLU A 166 16.34 18.69 -2.45
N ARG A 167 16.71 19.93 -2.80
CA ARG A 167 16.19 20.59 -4.01
C ARG A 167 16.56 19.75 -5.24
N ALA A 168 15.58 19.52 -6.11
CA ALA A 168 15.77 18.78 -7.34
C ALA A 168 14.90 19.36 -8.46
N GLU A 169 15.24 19.04 -9.71
CA GLU A 169 14.32 19.25 -10.83
C GLU A 169 13.21 18.20 -10.81
N ALA A 170 12.00 18.59 -11.24
CA ALA A 170 10.92 17.64 -11.45
C ALA A 170 11.33 16.63 -12.53
N PHE A 171 11.08 15.35 -12.28
CA PHE A 171 11.35 14.32 -13.28
C PHE A 171 10.37 14.45 -14.45
N THR A 172 10.82 14.08 -15.65
CA THR A 172 9.95 14.01 -16.83
C THR A 172 9.13 12.72 -16.76
N PHE A 173 7.80 12.84 -16.81
CA PHE A 173 6.92 11.68 -16.93
C PHE A 173 7.20 10.94 -18.25
N ALA A 174 7.15 9.61 -18.22
CA ALA A 174 7.21 8.82 -19.45
C ALA A 174 5.96 9.09 -20.31
N GLY A 175 6.17 9.29 -21.61
CA GLY A 175 5.13 9.61 -22.58
C GLY A 175 5.73 9.67 -23.98
N ALA A 176 4.87 9.72 -25.00
CA ALA A 176 5.26 10.07 -26.36
C ALA A 176 5.44 11.58 -26.49
#